data_AF-A0A7C8EJ11-F1
#
_entry.id   AF-A0A7C8EJ11-F1
#
_cell.length_a   1.000
_cell.length_b   1.000
_cell.length_c   1.000
_cell.angle_alpha   90.00
_cell.angle_beta   90.00
_cell.angle_gamma   90.00
#
_symmetry.space_group_name_H-M   'P 1'
#
loop_
_entity.id
_entity.type
_entity.pdbx_description
1 polymer ?
#
loop_
_entity_poly.entity_id
_entity_poly.type
_entity_poly.pdbx_seq_one_letter_code
_entity_poly.pdbx_strand_id
1 'polypeptide(L)'
;MPLQRLNYSKRRGNNIDKTIELGVALESIFLHKCSDRDQLSYRFRLHGALFLGNSKHKRLEIFNFLKGFYRLRSDAVHSGGLKKRKSENHKEMIDKAIRLCQQSIIKIINMGKFPDWDELTLGTD
;
A
#
# COMPACT_ATOMS: atom_id res chain seq x y z
N MET A 1 7.46 -8.34 -9.82
CA MET A 1 7.91 -7.16 -9.06
C MET A 1 7.43 -7.12 -7.59
N PRO A 2 6.13 -7.18 -7.24
CA PRO A 2 5.68 -6.94 -5.86
C PRO A 2 6.22 -7.95 -4.82
N LEU A 3 6.26 -9.25 -5.14
CA LEU A 3 6.78 -10.29 -4.24
C LEU A 3 8.28 -10.12 -3.93
N GLN A 4 9.07 -9.77 -4.94
CA GLN A 4 10.50 -9.52 -4.78
C GLN A 4 10.75 -8.32 -3.85
N ARG A 5 9.99 -7.23 -4.02
CA ARG A 5 10.06 -6.02 -3.20
C ARG A 5 9.64 -6.29 -1.74
N LEU A 6 8.59 -7.09 -1.54
CA LEU A 6 8.20 -7.54 -0.21
C LEU A 6 9.30 -8.36 0.47
N ASN A 7 9.97 -9.24 -0.27
CA ASN A 7 11.10 -10.03 0.25
C ASN A 7 12.28 -9.13 0.65
N TYR A 8 12.62 -8.12 -0.14
CA TYR A 8 13.66 -7.15 0.24
C TYR A 8 13.28 -6.37 1.50
N SER A 9 12.06 -5.86 1.59
CA SER A 9 11.57 -5.19 2.79
C SER A 9 11.74 -6.07 4.04
N LYS A 10 11.38 -7.35 3.99
CA LYS A 10 11.55 -8.25 5.15
C LYS A 10 13.02 -8.48 5.57
N ARG A 11 13.98 -8.35 4.64
CA ARG A 11 15.41 -8.62 4.88
C ARG A 11 16.23 -7.39 5.28
N ARG A 12 15.74 -6.17 5.02
CA ARG A 12 16.47 -4.93 5.37
C ARG A 12 16.59 -4.78 6.89
N GLY A 13 17.71 -4.24 7.37
CA GLY A 13 17.93 -3.99 8.80
C GLY A 13 17.25 -2.72 9.31
N ASN A 14 17.25 -1.65 8.50
CA ASN A 14 16.71 -0.35 8.90
C ASN A 14 15.25 -0.16 8.43
N ASN A 15 14.46 0.62 9.19
CA ASN A 15 13.04 0.83 8.90
C ASN A 15 12.77 1.74 7.68
N ILE A 16 13.75 2.55 7.28
CA ILE A 16 13.63 3.46 6.13
C ILE A 16 13.55 2.64 4.85
N ASP A 17 14.54 1.79 4.59
CA ASP A 17 14.58 0.90 3.43
C ASP A 17 13.40 -0.07 3.41
N LYS A 18 13.00 -0.59 4.59
CA LYS A 18 11.78 -1.41 4.70
C LYS A 18 10.56 -0.69 4.17
N THR A 19 10.39 0.57 4.55
CA THR A 19 9.26 1.41 4.16
C THR A 19 9.31 1.71 2.67
N ILE A 20 10.48 2.02 2.12
CA ILE A 20 10.67 2.29 0.68
C ILE A 20 10.31 1.06 -0.14
N GLU A 21 10.91 -0.10 0.15
CA GLU A 21 10.68 -1.36 -0.58
C GLU A 21 9.21 -1.78 -0.51
N LEU A 22 8.59 -1.66 0.67
CA LEU A 22 7.17 -1.99 0.87
C LEU A 22 6.24 -1.00 0.14
N GLY A 23 6.62 0.27 0.12
CA GLY A 23 5.95 1.31 -0.67
C GLY A 23 5.93 0.97 -2.16
N VAL A 24 7.08 0.62 -2.71
CA VAL A 24 7.20 0.19 -4.12
C VAL A 24 6.37 -1.06 -4.37
N ALA A 25 6.38 -2.04 -3.46
CA ALA A 25 5.56 -3.23 -3.59
C ALA A 25 4.06 -2.90 -3.68
N LEU A 26 3.54 -2.11 -2.73
CA LEU A 26 2.13 -1.73 -2.69
C LEU A 26 1.73 -0.83 -3.87
N GLU A 27 2.58 0.11 -4.30
CA GLU A 27 2.31 0.94 -5.48
C GLU A 27 2.28 0.10 -6.75
N SER A 28 3.18 -0.86 -6.91
CA SER A 28 3.17 -1.77 -8.07
C SER A 28 1.90 -2.63 -8.13
N ILE A 29 1.21 -2.79 -7.00
CA ILE A 29 -0.10 -3.45 -6.93
C ILE A 29 -1.20 -2.43 -7.22
N PHE A 30 -1.38 -1.44 -6.35
CA PHE A 30 -2.54 -0.55 -6.37
C PHE A 30 -2.50 0.52 -7.44
N LEU A 31 -1.36 0.76 -8.08
CA LEU A 31 -1.23 1.70 -9.20
C LEU A 31 -0.87 0.97 -10.49
N HIS A 32 -1.04 -0.36 -10.53
CA HIS A 32 -0.83 -1.15 -11.74
C HIS A 32 -1.67 -0.60 -12.89
N LYS A 33 -1.03 -0.31 -14.03
CA LYS A 33 -1.66 0.27 -15.23
C LYS A 33 -2.34 1.64 -15.05
N CYS A 34 -2.14 2.36 -13.94
CA CYS A 34 -2.45 3.78 -13.89
C CYS A 34 -1.42 4.54 -14.76
N SER A 35 -1.86 4.99 -15.94
CA SER A 35 -1.08 5.84 -16.84
C SER A 35 -1.01 7.29 -16.35
N ASP A 36 -2.08 7.74 -15.71
CA ASP A 36 -2.20 9.08 -15.14
C ASP A 36 -1.42 9.18 -13.81
N ARG A 37 -0.58 10.22 -13.71
CA ARG A 37 0.22 10.53 -12.53
C ARG A 37 -0.51 11.48 -11.57
N ASP A 38 -1.69 11.95 -11.94
CA ASP A 38 -2.49 12.78 -11.06
C ASP A 38 -3.14 11.94 -9.98
N GLN A 39 -3.16 12.52 -8.77
CA GLN A 39 -3.83 11.95 -7.61
C GLN A 39 -3.36 10.54 -7.21
N LEU A 40 -2.11 10.15 -7.49
CA LEU A 40 -1.56 8.81 -7.16
C LEU A 40 -1.82 8.43 -5.70
N SER A 41 -1.65 9.36 -4.75
CA SER A 41 -1.94 9.10 -3.34
C SER A 41 -3.41 8.76 -3.08
N TYR A 42 -4.34 9.40 -3.78
CA TYR A 42 -5.77 9.09 -3.66
C TYR A 42 -6.09 7.73 -4.29
N ARG A 43 -5.68 7.50 -5.54
CA ARG A 43 -5.90 6.22 -6.25
C ARG A 43 -5.31 5.04 -5.47
N PHE A 44 -4.08 5.18 -4.98
CA PHE A 44 -3.42 4.18 -4.13
C PHE A 44 -4.26 3.77 -2.93
N ARG A 45 -4.83 4.75 -2.22
CA ARG A 45 -5.68 4.51 -1.05
C ARG A 45 -7.02 3.90 -1.43
N LEU A 46 -7.64 4.41 -2.50
CA LEU A 46 -8.94 3.97 -2.98
C LEU A 46 -8.88 2.51 -3.44
N HIS A 47 -7.93 2.19 -4.31
CA HIS A 47 -7.72 0.83 -4.83
C HIS A 47 -7.39 -0.14 -3.70
N GLY A 48 -6.47 0.21 -2.80
CA GLY A 48 -6.16 -0.65 -1.65
C GLY A 48 -7.37 -0.89 -0.73
N ALA A 49 -8.18 0.14 -0.50
CA ALA A 49 -9.40 0.04 0.29
C ALA A 49 -10.44 -0.87 -0.37
N LEU A 50 -10.77 -0.64 -1.64
CA LEU A 50 -11.73 -1.44 -2.40
C LEU A 50 -11.25 -2.90 -2.55
N PHE A 51 -9.95 -3.09 -2.76
CA PHE A 51 -9.38 -4.41 -2.98
C PHE A 51 -9.38 -5.28 -1.73
N LEU A 52 -9.11 -4.71 -0.56
CA LEU A 52 -8.93 -5.48 0.68
C LEU A 52 -10.11 -5.35 1.65
N GLY A 53 -10.98 -4.34 1.48
CA GLY A 53 -12.10 -4.07 2.36
C GLY A 53 -13.40 -4.75 1.90
N ASN A 54 -13.95 -5.61 2.75
CA ASN A 54 -15.23 -6.31 2.54
C ASN A 54 -16.46 -5.54 3.08
N SER A 55 -16.27 -4.41 3.74
CA SER A 55 -17.35 -3.55 4.26
C SER A 55 -16.95 -2.09 4.16
N LYS A 56 -17.93 -1.18 4.15
CA LYS A 56 -17.69 0.28 4.16
C LYS A 56 -16.75 0.70 5.30
N HIS A 57 -16.97 0.16 6.50
CA HIS A 57 -16.12 0.42 7.65
C HIS A 57 -14.67 -0.04 7.41
N LYS A 58 -14.48 -1.26 6.91
CA LYS A 58 -13.15 -1.81 6.66
C LYS A 58 -12.42 -1.07 5.53
N ARG A 59 -13.15 -0.68 4.48
CA ARG A 59 -12.63 0.16 3.39
C ARG A 59 -12.13 1.49 3.94
N LEU A 60 -12.90 2.17 4.79
CA LEU A 60 -12.52 3.43 5.40
C LEU A 60 -11.28 3.29 6.31
N GLU A 61 -11.20 2.22 7.10
CA GLU A 61 -10.04 1.91 7.93
C GLU A 61 -8.76 1.76 7.08
N ILE A 62 -8.83 0.95 6.01
CA ILE A 62 -7.70 0.70 5.11
C ILE A 62 -7.31 1.98 4.36
N PHE A 63 -8.29 2.75 3.89
CA PHE A 63 -8.06 4.01 3.19
C PHE A 63 -7.29 5.02 4.06
N ASN A 64 -7.69 5.19 5.32
CA ASN A 64 -7.02 6.08 6.26
C ASN A 64 -5.64 5.56 6.66
N PHE A 65 -5.50 4.24 6.86
CA PHE A 65 -4.20 3.63 7.12
C PHE A 65 -3.22 3.87 5.97
N LEU A 66 -3.63 3.61 4.72
CA LEU A 66 -2.81 3.80 3.53
C LEU A 66 -2.44 5.28 3.32
N LYS A 67 -3.26 6.22 3.80
CA LYS A 67 -2.90 7.66 3.84
C LYS A 67 -1.69 7.92 4.73
N GLY A 68 -1.68 7.36 5.93
CA GLY A 68 -0.53 7.46 6.85
C GLY A 68 0.71 6.79 6.26
N PHE A 69 0.55 5.57 5.76
CA PHE A 69 1.67 4.81 5.19
C PHE A 69 2.27 5.47 3.94
N TYR A 70 1.45 5.98 3.02
CA TYR A 70 1.93 6.68 1.82
C TYR A 70 2.74 7.94 2.18
N ARG A 71 2.32 8.68 3.21
CA ARG A 71 3.06 9.82 3.75
C ARG A 71 4.39 9.39 4.36
N LEU A 72 4.40 8.35 5.20
CA LEU A 72 5.63 7.82 5.80
C LEU A 72 6.64 7.40 4.72
N ARG A 73 6.16 6.72 3.68
CA ARG A 73 6.96 6.31 2.53
C ARG A 73 7.51 7.52 1.77
N SER A 74 6.68 8.52 1.51
CA SER A 74 7.11 9.76 0.85
C SER A 74 8.18 10.49 1.67
N ASP A 75 8.00 10.58 2.99
CA ASP A 75 9.02 11.12 3.90
C ASP A 75 10.32 10.30 3.82
N ALA A 76 10.25 8.96 3.82
CA ALA A 76 11.42 8.08 3.72
C ALA A 76 12.23 8.31 2.44
N VAL A 77 11.56 8.46 1.30
CA VAL A 77 12.21 8.69 -0.01
C VAL A 77 12.82 10.09 -0.12
N HIS A 78 12.10 11.14 0.29
CA HIS A 78 12.55 12.52 0.05
C HIS A 78 13.44 13.09 1.15
N SER A 79 13.25 12.65 2.39
CA SER A 79 14.01 13.18 3.53
C SER A 79 15.06 12.21 4.07
N GLY A 80 15.14 10.99 3.52
CA GLY A 80 16.05 9.95 4.02
C GLY A 80 15.74 9.52 5.46
N GLY A 81 14.53 9.81 5.96
CA GLY A 81 14.17 9.59 7.35
C GLY A 81 12.68 9.38 7.57
N LEU A 82 12.32 8.83 8.72
CA LEU A 82 10.93 8.63 9.14
C LEU A 82 10.54 9.75 10.10
N LYS A 83 9.76 10.73 9.62
CA LYS A 83 9.27 11.81 10.48
C LYS A 83 8.32 11.24 11.54
N LYS A 84 8.65 11.45 12.82
CA LYS A 84 7.80 11.06 13.94
C LYS A 84 6.66 12.05 14.08
N ARG A 85 5.43 11.59 13.98
CA ARG A 85 4.22 12.39 14.26
C ARG A 85 3.64 11.92 15.60
N LYS A 86 2.88 12.80 16.27
CA LYS A 86 2.19 12.41 17.51
C LYS A 86 1.38 11.14 17.25
N SER A 87 1.45 10.19 18.19
CA SER A 87 0.78 8.87 18.17
C SER A 87 1.11 7.87 17.04
N GLU A 88 2.13 8.11 16.19
CA GLU A 88 2.51 7.14 15.16
C GLU A 88 3.62 6.18 15.64
N ASN A 89 3.28 4.90 15.79
CA ASN A 89 4.27 3.83 15.94
C ASN A 89 4.67 3.31 14.55
N HIS A 90 5.85 3.73 14.06
CA HIS A 90 6.34 3.34 12.73
C HIS A 90 6.48 1.83 12.56
N LYS A 91 6.88 1.10 13.61
CA LYS A 91 7.04 -0.35 13.54
C LYS A 91 5.70 -1.05 13.31
N GLU A 92 4.69 -0.70 14.10
CA GLU A 92 3.34 -1.24 13.93
C GLU A 92 2.75 -0.90 12.57
N MET A 93 2.99 0.32 12.07
CA MET A 93 2.55 0.74 10.76
C MET A 93 3.22 -0.07 9.64
N ILE A 94 4.54 -0.30 9.72
CA ILE A 94 5.26 -1.16 8.78
C ILE A 94 4.73 -2.59 8.83
N ASP A 95 4.54 -3.16 10.03
CA ASP A 95 4.03 -4.53 10.20
C ASP A 95 2.61 -4.69 9.65
N LYS A 96 1.74 -3.68 9.84
CA LYS A 96 0.40 -3.67 9.23
C LYS A 96 0.47 -3.55 7.71
N ALA A 97 1.36 -2.72 7.17
CA ALA A 97 1.54 -2.60 5.72
C ALA A 97 2.10 -3.89 5.09
N ILE A 98 3.00 -4.61 5.77
CA ILE A 98 3.48 -5.94 5.34
C ILE A 98 2.30 -6.90 5.20
N ARG A 99 1.43 -6.94 6.20
CA ARG A 99 0.23 -7.80 6.18
C ARG A 99 -0.71 -7.46 5.03
N LEU A 100 -0.98 -6.17 4.79
CA LEU A 100 -1.81 -5.75 3.64
C LEU A 100 -1.16 -6.13 2.30
N CYS A 101 0.17 -5.98 2.17
CA CYS A 101 0.89 -6.38 0.96
C CYS A 101 0.80 -7.89 0.72
N GLN A 102 0.97 -8.70 1.78
CA GLN A 102 0.82 -10.16 1.70
C GLN A 102 -0.59 -10.56 1.27
N GLN A 103 -1.62 -10.01 1.92
CA GLN A 103 -3.02 -10.25 1.58
C GLN A 103 -3.30 -9.87 0.12
N SER A 104 -2.75 -8.75 -0.34
CA SER A 104 -2.92 -8.29 -1.72
C SER A 104 -2.31 -9.27 -2.73
N ILE A 105 -1.07 -9.73 -2.48
CA ILE A 105 -0.39 -10.69 -3.35
C ILE A 105 -1.15 -12.02 -3.39
N ILE A 106 -1.56 -12.54 -2.24
CA ILE A 106 -2.33 -13.79 -2.15
C ILE A 106 -3.65 -13.65 -2.92
N LYS A 107 -4.37 -12.54 -2.74
CA LYS A 107 -5.63 -12.29 -3.44
C LYS A 107 -5.44 -12.25 -4.96
N ILE A 108 -4.38 -11.60 -5.45
CA ILE A 108 -4.05 -11.56 -6.89
C ILE A 108 -3.73 -12.97 -7.43
N ILE A 109 -2.94 -13.75 -6.69
CA ILE A 109 -2.62 -15.15 -7.08
C ILE A 109 -3.90 -15.96 -7.20
N ASN A 110 -4.79 -15.88 -6.21
CA ASN A 110 -6.06 -16.61 -6.22
C ASN A 110 -7.01 -16.15 -7.34
N MET A 111 -6.96 -14.88 -7.74
CA MET A 111 -7.73 -14.35 -8.87
C MET A 111 -7.12 -14.74 -10.24
N GLY A 112 -5.86 -15.17 -10.29
CA GLY A 112 -5.14 -15.49 -11.52
C GLY A 112 -4.81 -14.27 -12.40
N LYS A 113 -5.21 -13.06 -12.01
CA LYS A 113 -4.99 -11.80 -12.75
C LYS A 113 -4.91 -10.60 -11.80
N PHE A 114 -4.29 -9.52 -12.27
CA PHE A 114 -4.41 -8.23 -11.60
C PHE A 114 -5.84 -7.68 -11.71
N PRO A 115 -6.34 -6.95 -10.70
CA PRO A 115 -7.63 -6.28 -10.79
C PRO A 115 -7.64 -5.22 -11.88
N ASP A 116 -8.79 -5.05 -12.52
CA ASP A 116 -9.11 -3.83 -13.24
C ASP A 116 -9.60 -2.80 -12.21
N TRP A 117 -8.85 -1.71 -12.07
CA TRP A 117 -9.12 -0.72 -11.05
C TRP A 117 -10.28 0.21 -11.39
N ASP A 118 -10.52 0.43 -12.69
CA ASP A 118 -11.64 1.25 -13.15
C ASP A 118 -12.94 0.47 -12.95
N GLU A 119 -12.95 -0.82 -13.33
CA GLU A 119 -14.09 -1.72 -13.06
C GLU A 119 -14.39 -1.80 -11.56
N LEU A 120 -13.37 -1.96 -10.71
CA LEU A 120 -13.55 -2.04 -9.26
C LEU A 120 -14.08 -0.73 -8.64
N THR A 121 -13.71 0.42 -9.23
CA THR A 121 -14.12 1.74 -8.73
C THR A 121 -15.54 2.09 -9.16
N LEU A 122 -15.94 1.68 -10.37
CA LEU A 122 -17.26 1.96 -10.94
C LEU A 122 -18.31 0.91 -10.52
N GLY A 123 -17.92 -0.34 -10.31
CA GLY A 123 -18.80 -1.48 -10.05
C GLY A 123 -19.21 -1.69 -8.59
N THR A 124 -19.21 -0.65 -7.75
CA THR A 124 -19.77 -0.77 -6.39
C THR A 124 -21.28 -0.55 -6.40
N ASP A 125 -22.03 -1.63 -6.62
CA ASP A 125 -23.39 -1.80 -6.12
C ASP A 125 -23.35 -2.48 -4.72
#